data_AF-A0A918UGN2-F1
#
_entry.id   AF-A0A918UGN2-F1
#
_cell.length_a   1.000
_cell.length_b   1.000
_cell.length_c   1.000
_cell.angle_alpha   90.00
_cell.angle_beta   90.00
_cell.angle_gamma   90.00
#
_symmetry.space_group_name_H-M   'P 1'
#
loop_
_entity.id
_entity.type
_entity.pdbx_description
1 polymer ?
#
loop_
_entity_poly.entity_id
_entity_poly.type
_entity_poly.pdbx_seq_one_letter_code
_entity_poly.pdbx_strand_id
1 'polypeptide(L)'
;MGGGHPSLGPPPTSALRPAAHRGVTPRAAGRSERARRLAAQQPQLTISDGILVFCTVLDDTQRNSELKESIEQLLIIVAPHVRQLTGLPAPSNEVRFRLLEPKAWRHECGQHTRRVLDRDRANLDLVLTPEQLEGADIAVKITGFLPAVIWPLFSALTVEAGDGGSETIIAPRALHHTGLVDEAPLLCQLVAHELTHHFQAVAGAPWRTLFPRERRICPRGAVTLVKGHAHWVAQQVTCRVFGRPVDHHEHAHRSLRYQLAKGVCHLPLFAGVRHDAYLRGVAFVHHVVHERGTDPINRAWNDHTLLPTADEISDPGAWIRRTAA
;
A
#
# COMPACT_ATOMS: atom_id res chain seq x y z
N MET A 1 -21.61 87.35 -2.92
CA MET A 1 -21.94 85.93 -2.62
C MET A 1 -22.70 85.38 -3.81
N GLY A 2 -22.09 84.51 -4.59
CA GLY A 2 -22.67 83.93 -5.81
C GLY A 2 -21.83 82.72 -6.20
N GLY A 3 -22.30 81.54 -5.82
CA GLY A 3 -21.68 80.25 -6.17
C GLY A 3 -22.17 79.80 -7.54
N GLY A 4 -21.23 79.62 -8.47
CA GLY A 4 -21.44 78.98 -9.77
C GLY A 4 -21.03 77.52 -9.71
N HIS A 5 -21.94 76.64 -10.14
CA HIS A 5 -21.70 75.22 -10.43
C HIS A 5 -20.66 75.04 -11.54
N PRO A 6 -19.78 74.01 -11.46
CA PRO A 6 -19.14 73.45 -12.63
C PRO A 6 -19.63 72.03 -12.96
N SER A 7 -20.19 71.95 -14.17
CA SER A 7 -20.16 70.90 -15.19
C SER A 7 -19.51 69.53 -14.88
N LEU A 8 -20.28 68.47 -15.18
CA LEU A 8 -19.89 67.06 -15.21
C LEU A 8 -19.10 66.74 -16.49
N GLY A 9 -17.87 66.23 -16.35
CA GLY A 9 -17.09 65.61 -17.42
C GLY A 9 -17.39 64.11 -17.58
N PRO A 10 -17.18 63.52 -18.77
CA PRO A 10 -17.49 62.11 -19.04
C PRO A 10 -16.44 61.15 -18.44
N PRO A 11 -16.82 59.87 -18.18
CA PRO A 11 -15.93 58.91 -17.55
C PRO A 11 -14.86 58.36 -18.51
N PRO A 12 -13.69 57.91 -18.00
CA PRO A 12 -12.62 57.39 -18.83
C PRO A 12 -12.89 55.98 -19.35
N THR A 13 -12.46 55.78 -20.60
CA THR A 13 -12.55 54.55 -21.40
C THR A 13 -11.59 53.49 -20.85
N SER A 14 -12.12 52.31 -20.50
CA SER A 14 -11.35 51.15 -20.05
C SER A 14 -10.63 50.49 -21.23
N ALA A 15 -9.30 50.57 -21.26
CA ALA A 15 -8.46 49.87 -22.22
C ALA A 15 -8.22 48.43 -21.76
N LEU A 16 -8.82 47.47 -22.46
CA LEU A 16 -8.55 46.03 -22.34
C LEU A 16 -7.09 45.73 -22.76
N ARG A 17 -6.28 45.27 -21.81
CA ARG A 17 -4.97 44.66 -22.07
C ARG A 17 -5.15 43.20 -22.51
N PRO A 18 -4.42 42.71 -23.53
CA PRO A 18 -4.42 41.28 -23.87
C PRO A 18 -3.69 40.46 -22.82
N ALA A 19 -4.26 39.30 -22.48
CA ALA A 19 -3.68 38.32 -21.57
C ALA A 19 -2.42 37.67 -22.16
N ALA A 20 -1.32 37.73 -21.43
CA ALA A 20 -0.10 37.00 -21.76
C ALA A 20 -0.31 35.49 -21.56
N HIS A 21 -0.16 34.72 -22.63
CA HIS A 21 -0.04 33.27 -22.60
C HIS A 21 1.17 32.88 -21.74
N ARG A 22 0.92 32.33 -20.54
CA ARG A 22 1.94 31.63 -19.76
C ARG A 22 2.20 30.29 -20.42
N GLY A 23 3.39 30.14 -21.00
CA GLY A 23 3.89 28.88 -21.53
C GLY A 23 3.97 27.81 -20.45
N VAL A 24 3.51 26.61 -20.80
CA VAL A 24 3.69 25.39 -20.01
C VAL A 24 5.19 25.07 -19.98
N THR A 25 5.81 25.15 -18.80
CA THR A 25 7.22 24.79 -18.63
C THR A 25 7.44 23.28 -18.80
N PRO A 26 8.47 22.83 -19.55
CA PRO A 26 8.78 21.42 -19.76
C PRO A 26 9.51 20.85 -18.53
N ARG A 27 8.78 20.53 -17.46
CA ARG A 27 9.35 19.94 -16.22
C ARG A 27 9.06 18.44 -16.05
N ALA A 28 8.23 17.85 -16.91
CA ALA A 28 7.86 16.45 -16.88
C ALA A 28 8.80 15.54 -17.70
N ALA A 29 9.26 15.99 -18.87
CA ALA A 29 10.08 15.18 -19.79
C ALA A 29 11.47 14.80 -19.22
N GLY A 30 12.07 15.64 -18.37
CA GLY A 30 13.38 15.37 -17.76
C GLY A 30 13.37 14.35 -16.62
N ARG A 31 12.20 14.02 -16.04
CA ARG A 31 12.11 13.09 -14.89
C ARG A 31 12.04 11.62 -15.30
N SER A 32 11.35 11.30 -16.40
CA SER A 32 11.31 9.95 -16.95
C SER A 32 12.66 9.53 -17.53
N GLU A 33 13.41 10.47 -18.12
CA GLU A 33 14.75 10.27 -18.65
C GLU A 33 15.76 9.83 -17.57
N ARG A 34 15.67 10.37 -16.35
CA ARG A 34 16.57 10.03 -15.24
C ARG A 34 16.29 8.64 -14.69
N ALA A 35 15.02 8.23 -14.61
CA ALA A 35 14.63 6.87 -14.24
C ALA A 35 15.08 5.85 -15.31
N ARG A 36 14.91 6.18 -16.61
CA ARG A 36 15.41 5.36 -17.72
C ARG A 36 16.94 5.22 -17.73
N ARG A 37 17.68 6.28 -17.40
CA ARG A 37 19.15 6.24 -17.29
C ARG A 37 19.65 5.42 -16.09
N LEU A 38 18.94 5.45 -14.97
CA LEU A 38 19.24 4.59 -13.82
C LEU A 38 18.94 3.11 -14.12
N ALA A 39 17.89 2.83 -14.91
CA ALA A 39 17.61 1.47 -15.41
C ALA A 39 18.66 0.98 -16.43
N ALA A 40 19.23 1.89 -17.24
CA ALA A 40 20.24 1.56 -18.25
C ALA A 40 21.67 1.31 -17.70
N GLN A 41 21.93 1.56 -16.41
CA GLN A 41 23.25 1.38 -15.79
C GLN A 41 23.36 0.11 -14.91
N GLN A 42 22.47 -0.88 -15.09
CA GLN A 42 22.52 -2.10 -14.29
C GLN A 42 23.46 -3.16 -14.90
N PRO A 43 24.32 -3.79 -14.09
CA PRO A 43 25.07 -4.97 -14.53
C PRO A 43 24.08 -6.07 -14.89
N GLN A 44 24.33 -6.77 -15.99
CA GLN A 44 23.55 -7.95 -16.40
C GLN A 44 23.42 -8.90 -15.19
N LEU A 45 22.21 -8.99 -14.63
CA LEU A 45 21.91 -9.89 -13.53
C LEU A 45 22.07 -11.32 -14.04
N THR A 46 23.20 -11.93 -13.69
CA THR A 46 23.43 -13.34 -13.89
C THR A 46 22.43 -14.10 -13.02
N ILE A 47 21.64 -14.95 -13.66
CA ILE A 47 20.72 -15.89 -13.04
C ILE A 47 21.56 -16.81 -12.16
N SER A 48 21.58 -16.56 -10.85
CA SER A 48 22.12 -17.50 -9.88
C SER A 48 21.11 -17.59 -8.75
N ASP A 49 20.74 -18.83 -8.42
CA ASP A 49 19.81 -19.25 -7.36
C ASP A 49 18.32 -19.41 -7.72
N GLY A 50 18.05 -19.77 -8.98
CA GLY A 50 17.19 -20.92 -9.31
C GLY A 50 15.69 -20.88 -9.00
N ILE A 51 15.13 -19.78 -8.51
CA ILE A 51 13.67 -19.59 -8.44
C ILE A 51 13.36 -18.16 -8.90
N LEU A 52 12.87 -18.05 -10.13
CA LEU A 52 12.31 -16.82 -10.68
C LEU A 52 10.96 -16.58 -10.01
N VAL A 53 10.78 -15.40 -9.40
CA VAL A 53 9.44 -14.92 -9.09
C VAL A 53 8.84 -14.45 -10.40
N PHE A 54 7.89 -15.21 -10.94
CA PHE A 54 7.15 -14.81 -12.12
C PHE A 54 6.14 -13.75 -11.72
N CYS A 55 6.38 -12.51 -12.13
CA CYS A 55 5.49 -11.40 -11.88
C CYS A 55 4.85 -10.93 -13.18
N THR A 56 3.54 -10.71 -13.17
CA THR A 56 2.80 -10.15 -14.31
C THR A 56 2.02 -8.94 -13.88
N VAL A 57 2.06 -7.90 -14.71
CA VAL A 57 1.27 -6.68 -14.52
C VAL A 57 0.18 -6.64 -15.59
N LEU A 58 -1.08 -6.60 -15.18
CA LEU A 58 -2.24 -6.52 -16.06
C LEU A 58 -2.81 -5.11 -16.01
N ASP A 59 -2.94 -4.46 -17.16
CA ASP A 59 -3.62 -3.17 -17.27
C ASP A 59 -5.07 -3.35 -17.73
N ASP A 60 -5.94 -3.72 -16.78
CA ASP A 60 -7.38 -3.88 -17.05
C ASP A 60 -8.05 -2.55 -17.40
N THR A 61 -7.39 -1.41 -17.16
CA THR A 61 -7.89 -0.08 -17.58
C THR A 61 -7.65 0.21 -19.06
N GLN A 62 -6.69 -0.48 -19.69
CA GLN A 62 -6.22 -0.23 -21.06
C GLN A 62 -5.76 1.21 -21.33
N ARG A 63 -5.40 1.95 -20.27
CA ARG A 63 -5.09 3.39 -20.31
C ARG A 63 -3.82 3.77 -19.55
N ASN A 64 -3.16 2.81 -18.93
CA ASN A 64 -2.05 3.02 -18.01
C ASN A 64 -0.83 2.17 -18.41
N SER A 65 -0.55 2.07 -19.72
CA SER A 65 0.57 1.28 -20.26
C SER A 65 1.93 1.71 -19.72
N GLU A 66 2.18 3.02 -19.57
CA GLU A 66 3.44 3.53 -19.00
C GLU A 66 3.61 3.16 -17.52
N LEU A 67 2.53 3.21 -16.74
CA LEU A 67 2.53 2.79 -15.34
C LEU A 67 2.73 1.27 -15.24
N LYS A 68 2.06 0.50 -16.10
CA LYS A 68 2.27 -0.95 -16.22
C LYS A 68 3.74 -1.27 -16.46
N GLU A 69 4.35 -0.68 -17.50
CA GLU A 69 5.76 -0.88 -17.83
C GLU A 69 6.69 -0.49 -16.68
N SER A 70 6.40 0.63 -16.01
CA SER A 70 7.17 1.09 -14.84
C SER A 70 7.11 0.08 -13.68
N ILE A 71 5.94 -0.50 -13.41
CA ILE A 71 5.79 -1.52 -12.37
C ILE A 71 6.49 -2.82 -12.78
N GLU A 72 6.41 -3.23 -14.05
CA GLU A 72 7.14 -4.40 -14.59
C GLU A 72 8.65 -4.27 -14.38
N GLN A 73 9.21 -3.10 -14.75
CA GLN A 73 10.63 -2.80 -14.55
C GLN A 73 11.02 -2.78 -13.08
N LEU A 74 10.20 -2.18 -12.22
CA LEU A 74 10.44 -2.16 -10.78
C LEU A 74 10.38 -3.56 -10.17
N LEU A 75 9.49 -4.43 -10.60
CA LEU A 75 9.40 -5.80 -10.08
C LEU A 75 10.66 -6.62 -10.34
N ILE A 76 11.31 -6.43 -11.50
CA ILE A 76 12.61 -7.05 -11.82
C ILE A 76 13.69 -6.62 -10.81
N ILE A 77 13.70 -5.33 -10.43
CA ILE A 77 14.68 -4.75 -9.52
C ILE A 77 14.39 -5.14 -8.06
N VAL A 78 13.11 -5.09 -7.67
CA VAL A 78 12.66 -5.20 -6.28
C VAL A 78 12.61 -6.65 -5.81
N ALA A 79 12.21 -7.60 -6.66
CA ALA A 79 11.97 -8.99 -6.24
C ALA A 79 13.19 -9.68 -5.61
N PRO A 80 14.42 -9.56 -6.15
CA PRO A 80 15.61 -10.13 -5.52
C PRO A 80 15.87 -9.56 -4.12
N HIS A 81 15.66 -8.25 -3.95
CA HIS A 81 15.84 -7.59 -2.65
C HIS A 81 14.79 -8.01 -1.63
N VAL A 82 13.51 -8.11 -2.02
CA VAL A 82 12.43 -8.57 -1.12
C VAL A 82 12.70 -10.00 -0.68
N ARG A 83 13.07 -10.91 -1.61
CA ARG A 83 13.44 -12.29 -1.27
C ARG A 83 14.60 -12.34 -0.27
N GLN A 84 15.67 -11.61 -0.55
CA GLN A 84 16.86 -11.60 0.31
C GLN A 84 16.57 -10.99 1.69
N LEU A 85 15.86 -9.87 1.76
CA LEU A 85 15.59 -9.15 3.00
C LEU A 85 14.63 -9.89 3.92
N THR A 86 13.67 -10.62 3.35
CA THR A 86 12.65 -11.33 4.14
C THR A 86 13.08 -12.74 4.50
N GLY A 87 13.84 -13.42 3.62
CA GLY A 87 14.11 -14.84 3.77
C GLY A 87 12.86 -15.73 3.69
N LEU A 88 11.73 -15.18 3.22
CA LEU A 88 10.46 -15.89 3.10
C LEU A 88 10.42 -16.74 1.82
N PRO A 89 9.62 -17.82 1.80
CA PRO A 89 9.41 -18.60 0.60
C PRO A 89 8.85 -17.71 -0.52
N ALA A 90 9.46 -17.81 -1.69
CA ALA A 90 8.97 -17.15 -2.88
C ALA A 90 7.62 -17.77 -3.31
N PRO A 91 6.67 -16.97 -3.82
CA PRO A 91 5.47 -17.50 -4.43
C PRO A 91 5.81 -18.48 -5.56
N SER A 92 5.26 -19.71 -5.49
CA SER A 92 5.41 -20.74 -6.53
C SER A 92 4.53 -20.47 -7.75
N ASN A 93 3.44 -19.71 -7.53
CA ASN A 93 2.53 -19.27 -8.56
C ASN A 93 2.89 -17.86 -9.04
N GLU A 94 2.36 -17.50 -10.20
CA GLU A 94 2.51 -16.17 -10.75
C GLU A 94 1.97 -15.08 -9.80
N VAL A 95 2.82 -14.11 -9.48
CA VAL A 95 2.47 -12.91 -8.71
C VAL A 95 1.83 -11.90 -9.64
N ARG A 96 0.55 -11.59 -9.42
CA ARG A 96 -0.19 -10.65 -10.27
C ARG A 96 -0.33 -9.27 -9.65
N PHE A 97 -0.07 -8.24 -10.46
CA PHE A 97 -0.40 -6.85 -10.18
C PHE A 97 -1.44 -6.38 -11.21
N ARG A 98 -2.59 -5.88 -10.77
CA ARG A 98 -3.69 -5.47 -11.65
C ARG A 98 -3.98 -3.99 -11.51
N LEU A 99 -3.96 -3.25 -12.62
CA LEU A 99 -4.39 -1.86 -12.68
C LEU A 99 -5.90 -1.82 -12.94
N LEU A 100 -6.67 -1.35 -11.97
CA LEU A 100 -8.12 -1.39 -11.99
C LEU A 100 -8.73 0.02 -11.97
N GLU A 101 -9.82 0.18 -12.71
CA GLU A 101 -10.70 1.33 -12.52
C GLU A 101 -11.32 1.31 -11.12
N PRO A 102 -11.62 2.46 -10.48
CA PRO A 102 -12.14 2.49 -9.11
C PRO A 102 -13.39 1.64 -8.88
N LYS A 103 -14.24 1.40 -9.90
CA LYS A 103 -15.38 0.48 -9.77
C LYS A 103 -14.94 -0.97 -9.62
N ALA A 104 -14.01 -1.44 -10.46
CA ALA A 104 -13.47 -2.79 -10.42
C ALA A 104 -12.62 -3.01 -9.15
N TRP A 105 -11.80 -2.02 -8.76
CA TRP A 105 -11.01 -2.07 -7.53
C TRP A 105 -11.87 -2.29 -6.28
N ARG A 106 -13.00 -1.57 -6.17
CA ARG A 106 -13.95 -1.72 -5.07
C ARG A 106 -14.64 -3.08 -5.09
N HIS A 107 -14.97 -3.58 -6.28
CA HIS A 107 -15.54 -4.91 -6.43
C HIS A 107 -14.59 -5.97 -5.89
N GLU A 108 -13.31 -5.93 -6.30
CA GLU A 108 -12.29 -6.88 -5.81
C GLU A 108 -12.04 -6.77 -4.31
N CYS A 109 -12.06 -5.57 -3.73
CA CYS A 109 -12.01 -5.41 -2.27
C CYS A 109 -13.16 -6.17 -1.58
N GLY A 110 -14.39 -6.06 -2.12
CA GLY A 110 -15.54 -6.78 -1.58
C GLY A 110 -15.44 -8.29 -1.76
N GLN A 111 -14.96 -8.75 -2.92
CA GLN A 111 -14.75 -10.18 -3.18
C GLN A 111 -13.64 -10.76 -2.29
N HIS A 112 -12.58 -9.99 -2.04
CA HIS A 112 -11.55 -10.38 -1.09
C HIS A 112 -12.13 -10.65 0.30
N THR A 113 -12.91 -9.74 0.86
CA THR A 113 -13.52 -9.95 2.19
C THR A 113 -14.44 -11.17 2.20
N ARG A 114 -15.18 -11.42 1.12
CA ARG A 114 -16.01 -12.64 0.98
C ARG A 114 -15.16 -13.90 0.96
N ARG A 115 -14.08 -13.93 0.19
CA ARG A 115 -13.14 -15.07 0.15
C ARG A 115 -12.55 -15.37 1.53
N VAL A 116 -12.20 -14.33 2.29
CA VAL A 116 -11.75 -14.49 3.69
C VAL A 116 -12.84 -15.11 4.56
N LEU A 117 -14.10 -14.64 4.45
CA LEU A 117 -15.23 -15.22 5.18
C LEU A 117 -15.48 -16.68 4.79
N ASP A 118 -15.48 -16.99 3.51
CA ASP A 118 -15.73 -18.34 3.00
C ASP A 118 -14.62 -19.30 3.46
N ARG A 119 -13.35 -18.86 3.46
CA ARG A 119 -12.25 -19.63 4.05
C ARG A 119 -12.45 -19.85 5.55
N ASP A 120 -12.83 -18.82 6.30
CA ASP A 120 -13.07 -18.96 7.75
C ASP A 120 -14.24 -19.91 8.03
N ARG A 121 -15.30 -19.89 7.22
CA ARG A 121 -16.43 -20.83 7.29
C ARG A 121 -16.03 -22.27 6.97
N ALA A 122 -15.13 -22.46 6.02
CA ALA A 122 -14.63 -23.78 5.64
C ALA A 122 -13.63 -24.36 6.64
N ASN A 123 -13.13 -23.55 7.59
CA ASN A 123 -12.15 -24.00 8.58
C ASN A 123 -12.86 -24.80 9.69
N LEU A 124 -12.63 -26.12 9.71
CA LEU A 124 -13.26 -27.04 10.66
C LEU A 124 -12.82 -26.83 12.12
N ASP A 125 -11.70 -26.14 12.36
CA ASP A 125 -11.22 -25.82 13.71
C ASP A 125 -11.92 -24.58 14.31
N LEU A 126 -12.69 -23.86 13.50
CA LEU A 126 -13.49 -22.72 13.94
C LEU A 126 -14.94 -23.12 14.20
N VAL A 127 -15.31 -23.16 15.48
CA VAL A 127 -16.72 -23.30 15.88
C VAL A 127 -17.37 -21.92 15.91
N LEU A 128 -18.10 -21.57 14.86
CA LEU A 128 -18.78 -20.27 14.71
C LEU A 128 -20.28 -20.41 14.98
N THR A 129 -20.85 -19.48 15.74
CA THR A 129 -22.29 -19.40 15.98
C THR A 129 -23.00 -18.76 14.77
N PRO A 130 -24.31 -19.02 14.57
CA PRO A 130 -25.10 -18.34 13.55
C PRO A 130 -25.04 -16.80 13.65
N GLU A 131 -25.03 -16.26 14.87
CA GLU A 131 -24.92 -14.82 15.13
C GLU A 131 -23.57 -14.25 14.66
N GLN A 132 -22.46 -14.95 14.91
CA GLN A 132 -21.14 -14.55 14.42
C GLN A 132 -21.10 -14.53 12.89
N LEU A 133 -21.73 -15.51 12.23
CA LEU A 133 -21.80 -15.59 10.78
C LEU A 133 -22.65 -14.46 10.18
N GLU A 134 -23.79 -14.15 10.80
CA GLU A 134 -24.65 -13.03 10.38
C GLU A 134 -23.92 -11.67 10.55
N GLY A 135 -23.26 -11.48 11.70
CA GLY A 135 -22.43 -10.31 11.94
C GLY A 135 -21.30 -10.15 10.91
N ALA A 136 -20.67 -11.25 10.51
CA ALA A 136 -19.65 -11.25 9.46
C ALA A 136 -20.23 -10.92 8.08
N ASP A 137 -21.41 -11.43 7.72
CA ASP A 137 -22.09 -11.07 6.46
C ASP A 137 -22.44 -9.57 6.40
N ILE A 138 -22.87 -8.99 7.54
CA ILE A 138 -23.08 -7.55 7.66
C ILE A 138 -21.75 -6.80 7.50
N ALA A 139 -20.68 -7.27 8.14
CA ALA A 139 -19.35 -6.68 8.02
C ALA A 139 -18.83 -6.72 6.57
N VAL A 140 -19.05 -7.81 5.83
CA VAL A 140 -18.73 -7.92 4.40
C VAL A 140 -19.48 -6.86 3.58
N LYS A 141 -20.76 -6.63 3.86
CA LYS A 141 -21.55 -5.59 3.17
C LYS A 141 -21.01 -4.18 3.46
N ILE A 142 -20.72 -3.87 4.72
CA ILE A 142 -20.19 -2.57 5.15
C ILE A 142 -18.79 -2.34 4.54
N THR A 143 -17.90 -3.32 4.67
CA THR A 143 -16.53 -3.25 4.12
C THR A 143 -16.50 -3.25 2.59
N GLY A 144 -17.52 -3.77 1.91
CA GLY A 144 -17.69 -3.62 0.46
C GLY A 144 -18.12 -2.21 0.04
N PHE A 145 -18.85 -1.49 0.89
CA PHE A 145 -19.24 -0.10 0.61
C PHE A 145 -18.12 0.90 0.89
N LEU A 146 -17.38 0.72 1.98
CA LEU A 146 -16.34 1.65 2.44
C LEU A 146 -15.31 2.05 1.35
N PRO A 147 -14.77 1.13 0.54
CA PRO A 147 -13.97 1.42 -0.65
C PRO A 147 -14.56 2.48 -1.60
N ALA A 148 -15.89 2.65 -1.67
CA ALA A 148 -16.54 3.71 -2.46
C ALA A 148 -16.14 5.12 -2.02
N VAL A 149 -15.87 5.29 -0.73
CA VAL A 149 -15.58 6.59 -0.13
C VAL A 149 -14.09 6.83 -0.03
N ILE A 150 -13.33 5.78 0.35
CA ILE A 150 -11.92 5.92 0.70
C ILE A 150 -10.96 5.53 -0.42
N TRP A 151 -11.40 5.04 -1.58
CA TRP A 151 -10.49 4.65 -2.67
C TRP A 151 -9.42 5.69 -3.04
N PRO A 152 -9.62 7.03 -2.95
CA PRO A 152 -8.56 7.98 -3.26
C PRO A 152 -7.38 7.94 -2.28
N LEU A 153 -7.52 7.24 -1.14
CA LEU A 153 -6.50 7.09 -0.10
C LEU A 153 -5.65 5.82 -0.28
N PHE A 154 -6.18 4.80 -0.97
CA PHE A 154 -5.56 3.48 -1.07
C PHE A 154 -5.00 3.28 -2.47
N SER A 155 -3.68 3.33 -2.55
CA SER A 155 -2.95 3.24 -3.81
C SER A 155 -2.86 1.83 -4.35
N ALA A 156 -2.66 0.86 -3.45
CA ALA A 156 -2.61 -0.55 -3.75
C ALA A 156 -3.15 -1.36 -2.56
N LEU A 157 -3.51 -2.61 -2.82
CA LEU A 157 -3.86 -3.59 -1.81
C LEU A 157 -3.57 -4.99 -2.33
N THR A 158 -2.86 -5.79 -1.55
CA THR A 158 -2.65 -7.22 -1.85
C THR A 158 -3.77 -8.08 -1.26
N VAL A 159 -4.64 -8.55 -2.16
CA VAL A 159 -5.84 -9.33 -1.87
C VAL A 159 -5.63 -10.81 -2.18
N GLU A 160 -6.54 -11.63 -1.66
CA GLU A 160 -6.70 -13.02 -2.10
C GLU A 160 -7.42 -13.05 -3.44
N ALA A 161 -6.86 -13.75 -4.42
CA ALA A 161 -7.39 -13.91 -5.76
C ALA A 161 -8.43 -15.04 -5.83
N GLY A 162 -9.19 -15.10 -6.93
CA GLY A 162 -10.24 -16.11 -7.12
C GLY A 162 -9.72 -17.55 -7.26
N ASP A 163 -8.45 -17.71 -7.60
CA ASP A 163 -7.74 -19.00 -7.72
C ASP A 163 -7.06 -19.43 -6.41
N GLY A 164 -7.30 -18.73 -5.30
CA GLY A 164 -6.69 -18.99 -4.00
C GLY A 164 -5.27 -18.41 -3.85
N GLY A 165 -4.70 -17.81 -4.89
CA GLY A 165 -3.43 -17.09 -4.82
C GLY A 165 -3.56 -15.69 -4.19
N SER A 166 -2.50 -14.91 -4.24
CA SER A 166 -2.51 -13.48 -3.91
C SER A 166 -2.35 -12.62 -5.16
N GLU A 167 -3.04 -11.49 -5.22
CA GLU A 167 -2.86 -10.47 -6.25
C GLU A 167 -2.86 -9.07 -5.66
N THR A 168 -2.04 -8.18 -6.20
CA THR A 168 -2.05 -6.76 -5.83
C THR A 168 -2.96 -6.00 -6.78
N ILE A 169 -4.01 -5.38 -6.25
CA ILE A 169 -4.89 -4.49 -7.02
C ILE A 169 -4.50 -3.04 -6.78
N ILE A 170 -4.25 -2.31 -7.87
CA ILE A 170 -3.84 -0.91 -7.88
C ILE A 170 -4.93 -0.09 -8.55
N ALA A 171 -5.28 1.05 -7.97
CA ALA A 171 -6.13 2.04 -8.65
C ALA A 171 -5.25 3.19 -9.16
N PRO A 172 -4.93 3.28 -10.46
CA PRO A 172 -4.05 4.34 -10.98
C PRO A 172 -4.52 5.75 -10.62
N ARG A 173 -5.84 5.97 -10.61
CA ARG A 173 -6.42 7.24 -10.17
C ARG A 173 -6.12 7.56 -8.70
N ALA A 174 -6.05 6.54 -7.83
CA ALA A 174 -5.68 6.73 -6.43
C ALA A 174 -4.19 7.07 -6.30
N LEU A 175 -3.32 6.48 -7.11
CA LEU A 175 -1.89 6.84 -7.18
C LEU A 175 -1.69 8.32 -7.54
N HIS A 176 -2.47 8.83 -8.48
CA HIS A 176 -2.47 10.26 -8.80
C HIS A 176 -2.96 11.11 -7.62
N HIS A 177 -4.02 10.69 -6.91
CA HIS A 177 -4.53 11.45 -5.77
C HIS A 177 -3.58 11.48 -4.58
N THR A 178 -2.79 10.42 -4.39
CA THR A 178 -1.79 10.31 -3.34
C THR A 178 -0.47 10.96 -3.73
N GLY A 179 -0.19 11.13 -5.03
CA GLY A 179 1.05 11.70 -5.55
C GLY A 179 2.19 10.69 -5.71
N LEU A 180 1.86 9.38 -5.73
CA LEU A 180 2.87 8.31 -5.84
C LEU A 180 3.29 8.01 -7.28
N VAL A 181 2.44 8.32 -8.26
CA VAL A 181 2.68 7.94 -9.67
C VAL A 181 3.86 8.70 -10.31
N ASP A 182 4.12 9.92 -9.86
CA ASP A 182 5.07 10.84 -10.50
C ASP A 182 6.51 10.69 -9.97
N GLU A 183 6.74 9.87 -8.95
CA GLU A 183 8.00 9.78 -8.23
C GLU A 183 8.47 8.32 -8.16
N ALA A 184 9.45 7.97 -9.01
CA ALA A 184 9.97 6.60 -9.10
C ALA A 184 10.38 5.97 -7.75
N PRO A 185 10.99 6.70 -6.78
CA PRO A 185 11.28 6.13 -5.47
C PRO A 185 10.03 5.77 -4.66
N LEU A 186 8.95 6.55 -4.79
CA LEU A 186 7.68 6.29 -4.12
C LEU A 186 6.94 5.11 -4.75
N LEU A 187 6.95 5.00 -6.08
CA LEU A 187 6.40 3.84 -6.78
C LEU A 187 7.19 2.57 -6.44
N CYS A 188 8.52 2.64 -6.38
CA CYS A 188 9.36 1.54 -5.92
C CYS A 188 9.03 1.10 -4.49
N GLN A 189 8.86 2.06 -3.57
CA GLN A 189 8.44 1.77 -2.19
C GLN A 189 7.11 1.01 -2.15
N LEU A 190 6.12 1.46 -2.94
CA LEU A 190 4.81 0.80 -3.04
C LEU A 190 4.95 -0.63 -3.59
N VAL A 191 5.68 -0.81 -4.69
CA VAL A 191 5.88 -2.13 -5.31
C VAL A 191 6.58 -3.09 -4.35
N ALA A 192 7.62 -2.63 -3.64
CA ALA A 192 8.30 -3.44 -2.62
C ALA A 192 7.39 -3.79 -1.43
N HIS A 193 6.57 -2.85 -0.99
CA HIS A 193 5.61 -3.07 0.08
C HIS A 193 4.59 -4.15 -0.29
N GLU A 194 3.95 -4.02 -1.45
CA GLU A 194 2.94 -4.96 -1.90
C GLU A 194 3.54 -6.32 -2.25
N LEU A 195 4.71 -6.37 -2.90
CA LEU A 195 5.39 -7.63 -3.15
C LEU A 195 5.71 -8.37 -1.84
N THR A 196 6.07 -7.64 -0.77
CA THR A 196 6.28 -8.26 0.55
C THR A 196 5.02 -8.95 1.07
N HIS A 197 3.83 -8.41 0.80
CA HIS A 197 2.57 -9.04 1.18
C HIS A 197 2.31 -10.36 0.44
N HIS A 198 2.82 -10.54 -0.78
CA HIS A 198 2.77 -11.84 -1.48
C HIS A 198 3.67 -12.87 -0.79
N PHE A 199 4.90 -12.50 -0.43
CA PHE A 199 5.80 -13.37 0.32
C PHE A 199 5.22 -13.75 1.69
N GLN A 200 4.61 -12.79 2.39
CA GLN A 200 3.88 -13.06 3.62
C GLN A 200 2.70 -14.01 3.39
N ALA A 201 1.91 -13.83 2.34
CA ALA A 201 0.77 -14.71 2.05
C ALA A 201 1.20 -16.17 1.85
N VAL A 202 2.32 -16.40 1.15
CA VAL A 202 2.89 -17.72 0.91
C VAL A 202 3.51 -18.32 2.18
N ALA A 203 4.17 -17.49 2.99
CA ALA A 203 4.74 -17.90 4.27
C ALA A 203 3.69 -18.28 5.31
N GLY A 204 2.41 -17.98 5.06
CA GLY A 204 1.31 -18.19 5.99
C GLY A 204 0.66 -16.86 6.36
N ALA A 205 -0.67 -16.85 6.46
CA ALA A 205 -1.43 -15.65 6.75
C ALA A 205 -2.46 -15.82 7.88
N PRO A 206 -2.07 -16.32 9.07
CA PRO A 206 -3.00 -16.58 10.17
C PRO A 206 -3.82 -15.35 10.59
N TRP A 207 -3.30 -14.15 10.36
CA TRP A 207 -4.01 -12.89 10.65
C TRP A 207 -5.11 -12.53 9.64
N ARG A 208 -5.16 -13.17 8.46
CA ARG A 208 -6.21 -12.94 7.47
C ARG A 208 -7.45 -13.71 7.91
N THR A 209 -8.20 -13.14 8.85
CA THR A 209 -9.46 -13.71 9.35
C THR A 209 -10.44 -12.61 9.72
N LEU A 210 -11.73 -12.88 9.59
CA LEU A 210 -12.79 -12.05 10.15
C LEU A 210 -13.10 -12.39 11.62
N PHE A 211 -12.52 -13.47 12.14
CA PHE A 211 -12.76 -13.99 13.49
C PHE A 211 -11.47 -14.05 14.32
N PRO A 212 -10.75 -12.92 14.50
CA PRO A 212 -9.48 -12.94 15.19
C PRO A 212 -9.61 -13.31 16.67
N ARG A 213 -10.74 -13.04 17.32
CA ARG A 213 -10.94 -13.39 18.74
C ARG A 213 -11.07 -14.90 18.93
N GLU A 214 -11.82 -15.54 18.06
CA GLU A 214 -12.04 -16.98 18.01
C GLU A 214 -10.72 -17.70 17.70
N ARG A 215 -9.87 -17.09 16.87
CA ARG A 215 -8.49 -17.52 16.62
C ARG A 215 -7.48 -17.10 17.69
N ARG A 216 -7.89 -16.42 18.76
CA ARG A 216 -7.02 -15.89 19.83
C ARG A 216 -5.88 -14.99 19.33
N ILE A 217 -6.12 -14.29 18.23
CA ILE A 217 -5.20 -13.34 17.61
C ILE A 217 -5.47 -11.96 18.18
N CYS A 218 -4.42 -11.27 18.63
CA CYS A 218 -4.49 -9.84 18.92
C CYS A 218 -4.54 -9.06 17.58
N PRO A 219 -5.68 -8.47 17.16
CA PRO A 219 -5.78 -7.87 15.84
C PRO A 219 -4.81 -6.70 15.65
N ARG A 220 -4.61 -5.92 16.72
CA ARG A 220 -3.72 -4.75 16.68
C ARG A 220 -2.27 -5.17 16.49
N GLY A 221 -1.79 -6.14 17.26
CA GLY A 221 -0.42 -6.64 17.15
C GLY A 221 -0.16 -7.32 15.80
N ALA A 222 -1.10 -8.13 15.32
CA ALA A 222 -1.03 -8.76 13.99
C ALA A 222 -0.95 -7.72 12.86
N VAL A 223 -1.88 -6.74 12.84
CA VAL A 223 -1.89 -5.67 11.82
C VAL A 223 -0.62 -4.84 11.88
N THR A 224 -0.14 -4.51 13.09
CA THR A 224 1.10 -3.74 13.26
C THR A 224 2.33 -4.51 12.77
N LEU A 225 2.45 -5.81 13.07
CA LEU A 225 3.55 -6.64 12.56
C LEU A 225 3.52 -6.72 11.03
N VAL A 226 2.37 -7.07 10.44
CA VAL A 226 2.22 -7.30 9.00
C VAL A 226 2.56 -6.05 8.21
N LYS A 227 1.95 -4.92 8.57
CA LYS A 227 2.18 -3.62 7.92
C LYS A 227 3.56 -3.07 8.20
N GLY A 228 4.05 -3.25 9.44
CA GLY A 228 5.39 -2.85 9.87
C GLY A 228 6.48 -3.54 9.08
N HIS A 229 6.37 -4.86 8.92
CA HIS A 229 7.34 -5.67 8.18
C HIS A 229 7.38 -5.28 6.70
N ALA A 230 6.21 -5.19 6.04
CA ALA A 230 6.15 -4.77 4.64
C ALA A 230 6.71 -3.34 4.44
N HIS A 231 6.49 -2.42 5.38
CA HIS A 231 7.05 -1.07 5.30
C HIS A 231 8.56 -1.05 5.60
N TRP A 232 9.04 -1.83 6.56
CA TRP A 232 10.46 -1.99 6.85
C TRP A 232 11.21 -2.53 5.61
N VAL A 233 10.71 -3.60 4.98
CA VAL A 233 11.29 -4.13 3.74
C VAL A 233 11.32 -3.06 2.66
N ALA A 234 10.21 -2.34 2.43
CA ALA A 234 10.16 -1.30 1.42
C ALA A 234 11.18 -0.16 1.67
N GLN A 235 11.41 0.22 2.93
CA GLN A 235 12.47 1.17 3.29
C GLN A 235 13.86 0.61 2.99
N GLN A 236 14.14 -0.65 3.34
CA GLN A 236 15.43 -1.28 3.05
C GLN A 236 15.68 -1.43 1.55
N VAL A 237 14.66 -1.81 0.76
CA VAL A 237 14.76 -1.89 -0.71
C VAL A 237 15.05 -0.51 -1.30
N THR A 238 14.31 0.52 -0.89
CA THR A 238 14.53 1.88 -1.42
C THR A 238 15.90 2.44 -1.02
N CYS A 239 16.40 2.14 0.19
CA CYS A 239 17.78 2.44 0.57
C CYS A 239 18.80 1.78 -0.36
N ARG A 240 18.60 0.52 -0.74
CA ARG A 240 19.51 -0.21 -1.65
C ARG A 240 19.45 0.30 -3.08
N VAL A 241 18.26 0.64 -3.57
CA VAL A 241 18.05 1.05 -4.97
C VAL A 241 18.39 2.53 -5.20
N PHE A 242 18.06 3.41 -4.24
CA PHE A 242 18.21 4.87 -4.38
C PHE A 242 19.21 5.51 -3.41
N GLY A 243 19.84 4.72 -2.53
CA GLY A 243 20.84 5.19 -1.57
C GLY A 243 20.25 5.90 -0.33
N ARG A 244 18.93 5.99 -0.19
CA ARG A 244 18.26 6.63 0.95
C ARG A 244 16.87 6.04 1.21
N PRO A 245 16.35 6.10 2.45
CA PRO A 245 14.96 5.77 2.71
C PRO A 245 14.06 6.83 2.04
N VAL A 246 12.91 6.39 1.56
CA VAL A 246 11.89 7.26 0.97
C VAL A 246 10.82 7.55 2.02
N ASP A 247 10.59 8.83 2.32
CA ASP A 247 9.45 9.26 3.12
C ASP A 247 8.29 9.70 2.24
N HIS A 248 7.20 8.93 2.30
CA HIS A 248 5.94 9.21 1.61
C HIS A 248 5.22 10.49 2.11
N HIS A 249 5.56 11.01 3.30
CA HIS A 249 5.01 12.27 3.78
C HIS A 249 5.71 13.48 3.21
N GLU A 250 7.01 13.38 2.97
CA GLU A 250 7.82 14.50 2.49
C GLU A 250 7.65 14.74 0.99
N HIS A 251 7.32 13.70 0.22
CA HIS A 251 7.47 13.75 -1.24
C HIS A 251 6.14 13.62 -2.01
N ALA A 252 5.05 13.22 -1.36
CA ALA A 252 3.80 12.93 -2.06
C ALA A 252 2.88 14.16 -2.13
N HIS A 253 2.66 14.68 -3.35
CA HIS A 253 1.72 15.78 -3.60
C HIS A 253 0.26 15.30 -3.58
N ARG A 254 -0.43 15.51 -2.47
CA ARG A 254 -1.80 15.02 -2.25
C ARG A 254 -2.85 15.97 -2.82
N SER A 255 -3.74 15.44 -3.63
CA SER A 255 -4.85 16.21 -4.24
C SER A 255 -5.94 16.62 -3.24
N LEU A 256 -6.78 17.59 -3.60
CA LEU A 256 -7.97 17.96 -2.81
C LEU A 256 -8.88 16.76 -2.52
N ARG A 257 -9.06 15.87 -3.50
CA ARG A 257 -9.89 14.67 -3.36
C ARG A 257 -9.34 13.72 -2.29
N TYR A 258 -8.01 13.58 -2.21
CA TYR A 258 -7.36 12.84 -1.12
C TYR A 258 -7.68 13.49 0.23
N GLN A 259 -7.55 14.82 0.34
CA GLN A 259 -7.78 15.51 1.62
C GLN A 259 -9.24 15.39 2.09
N LEU A 260 -10.20 15.51 1.17
CA LEU A 260 -11.62 15.31 1.47
C LEU A 260 -11.90 13.88 1.94
N ALA A 261 -11.37 12.88 1.24
CA ALA A 261 -11.53 11.47 1.62
C ALA A 261 -10.88 11.18 2.99
N LYS A 262 -9.71 11.78 3.28
CA LYS A 262 -9.03 11.66 4.57
C LYS A 262 -9.88 12.22 5.71
N GLY A 263 -10.59 13.33 5.46
CA GLY A 263 -11.56 13.91 6.39
C GLY A 263 -12.62 12.91 6.86
N VAL A 264 -13.15 12.08 5.94
CA VAL A 264 -14.13 11.04 6.27
C VAL A 264 -13.56 9.99 7.22
N CYS A 265 -12.28 9.63 7.08
CA CYS A 265 -11.64 8.63 7.96
C CYS A 265 -11.56 9.05 9.44
N HIS A 266 -11.80 10.33 9.76
CA HIS A 266 -11.89 10.82 11.14
C HIS A 266 -13.26 10.59 11.79
N LEU A 267 -14.27 10.16 11.02
CA LEU A 267 -15.57 9.82 11.59
C LEU A 267 -15.46 8.55 12.45
N PRO A 268 -16.22 8.43 13.56
CA PRO A 268 -16.14 7.31 14.49
C PRO A 268 -16.31 5.94 13.84
N LEU A 269 -17.10 5.86 12.76
CA LEU A 269 -17.31 4.65 11.97
C LEU A 269 -16.03 4.12 11.28
N PHE A 270 -15.01 4.96 11.11
CA PHE A 270 -13.75 4.66 10.42
C PHE A 270 -12.51 4.74 11.34
N ALA A 271 -12.73 4.97 12.65
CA ALA A 271 -11.69 5.09 13.66
C ALA A 271 -11.04 3.73 13.98
N GLY A 272 -10.30 3.18 13.03
CA GLY A 272 -9.62 1.87 13.19
C GLY A 272 -8.35 1.70 12.36
N VAL A 273 -8.16 2.48 11.30
CA VAL A 273 -6.95 2.41 10.46
C VAL A 273 -6.01 3.55 10.84
N ARG A 274 -5.31 3.41 11.97
CA ARG A 274 -4.37 4.42 12.42
C ARG A 274 -3.03 4.26 11.70
N HIS A 275 -2.49 5.38 11.20
CA HIS A 275 -1.13 5.48 10.65
C HIS A 275 -0.07 4.98 11.65
N ASP A 276 -0.37 5.08 12.95
CA ASP A 276 0.45 4.60 14.07
C ASP A 276 0.87 3.12 13.98
N ALA A 277 0.16 2.29 13.21
CA ALA A 277 0.49 0.89 13.01
C ALA A 277 1.73 0.72 12.11
N TYR A 278 1.92 1.58 11.10
CA TYR A 278 3.08 1.49 10.22
C TYR A 278 4.36 1.88 10.97
N LEU A 279 4.38 3.03 11.63
CA LEU A 279 5.58 3.54 12.29
C LEU A 279 6.00 2.66 13.47
N ARG A 280 5.05 2.28 14.34
CA ARG A 280 5.36 1.36 15.46
C ARG A 280 5.77 -0.02 14.97
N GLY A 281 5.12 -0.52 13.92
CA GLY A 281 5.45 -1.80 13.32
C GLY A 281 6.87 -1.81 12.74
N VAL A 282 7.27 -0.74 12.04
CA VAL A 282 8.63 -0.60 11.51
C VAL A 282 9.66 -0.56 12.64
N ALA A 283 9.41 0.21 13.70
CA ALA A 283 10.29 0.28 14.85
C ALA A 283 10.44 -1.09 15.55
N PHE A 284 9.33 -1.80 15.74
CA PHE A 284 9.30 -3.15 16.27
C PHE A 284 10.12 -4.12 15.40
N VAL A 285 9.82 -4.19 14.09
CA VAL A 285 10.49 -5.09 13.15
C VAL A 285 11.98 -4.77 13.06
N HIS A 286 12.33 -3.48 12.96
CA HIS A 286 13.71 -3.03 12.94
C HIS A 286 14.46 -3.49 14.19
N HIS A 287 13.87 -3.32 15.38
CA HIS A 287 14.49 -3.78 16.62
C HIS A 287 14.71 -5.30 16.63
N VAL A 288 13.67 -6.08 16.31
CA VAL A 288 13.77 -7.55 16.29
C VAL A 288 14.81 -8.03 15.29
N VAL A 289 14.81 -7.49 14.07
CA VAL A 289 15.78 -7.87 13.03
C VAL A 289 17.21 -7.49 13.43
N HIS A 290 17.39 -6.31 14.05
CA HIS A 290 18.70 -5.90 14.55
C HIS A 290 19.25 -6.86 15.61
N GLU A 291 18.40 -7.28 16.56
CA GLU A 291 18.82 -8.11 17.69
C GLU A 291 18.96 -9.60 17.34
N ARG A 292 18.12 -10.13 16.45
CA ARG A 292 17.94 -11.58 16.26
C ARG A 292 17.86 -12.02 14.79
N GLY A 293 17.99 -11.11 13.84
CA GLY A 293 17.72 -11.39 12.43
C GLY A 293 16.23 -11.59 12.13
N THR A 294 15.91 -12.07 10.94
CA THR A 294 14.52 -12.21 10.45
C THR A 294 13.82 -13.48 10.94
N ASP A 295 14.58 -14.49 11.39
CA ASP A 295 14.04 -15.81 11.73
C ASP A 295 12.90 -15.79 12.75
N PRO A 296 12.97 -15.03 13.87
CA PRO A 296 11.86 -14.98 14.81
C PRO A 296 10.57 -14.45 14.17
N ILE A 297 10.66 -13.41 13.35
CA ILE A 297 9.51 -12.84 12.63
C ILE A 297 8.96 -13.88 11.65
N ASN A 298 9.84 -14.60 10.96
CA ASN A 298 9.45 -15.59 9.96
C ASN A 298 8.65 -16.75 10.57
N ARG A 299 8.93 -17.14 11.82
CA ARG A 299 8.13 -18.13 12.55
C ARG A 299 6.70 -17.64 12.81
N ALA A 300 6.50 -16.35 13.09
CA ALA A 300 5.18 -15.78 13.38
C ALA A 300 4.22 -15.78 12.17
N TRP A 301 4.73 -15.99 10.95
CA TRP A 301 3.85 -16.15 9.78
C TRP A 301 3.15 -17.50 9.73
N ASN A 302 3.72 -18.54 10.36
CA ASN A 302 3.12 -19.88 10.42
C ASN A 302 2.44 -20.17 11.75
N ASP A 303 2.79 -19.43 12.80
CA ASP A 303 2.25 -19.63 14.15
C ASP A 303 1.65 -18.34 14.70
N HIS A 304 0.32 -18.34 14.81
CA HIS A 304 -0.44 -17.21 15.32
C HIS A 304 -0.16 -16.91 16.80
N THR A 305 0.31 -17.89 17.58
CA THR A 305 0.67 -17.70 18.99
C THR A 305 1.94 -16.86 19.17
N LEU A 306 2.77 -16.80 18.12
CA LEU A 306 3.98 -15.97 18.06
C LEU A 306 3.70 -14.55 17.59
N LEU A 307 2.46 -14.20 17.20
CA LEU A 307 2.12 -12.81 16.89
C LEU A 307 2.31 -11.94 18.14
N PRO A 308 2.82 -10.70 17.98
CA PRO A 308 3.01 -9.80 19.10
C PRO A 308 1.65 -9.33 19.64
N THR A 309 1.60 -9.07 20.94
CA THR A 309 0.52 -8.31 21.57
C THR A 309 0.73 -6.81 21.39
N ALA A 310 -0.26 -5.99 21.77
CA ALA A 310 -0.12 -4.53 21.70
C ALA A 310 0.99 -3.99 22.63
N ASP A 311 1.20 -4.61 23.78
CA ASP A 311 2.23 -4.21 24.75
C ASP A 311 3.62 -4.58 24.24
N GLU A 312 3.74 -5.77 23.64
CA GLU A 312 4.97 -6.24 23.00
C GLU A 312 5.39 -5.46 21.76
N ILE A 313 4.44 -4.85 21.05
CA ILE A 313 4.77 -3.87 20.00
C ILE A 313 5.51 -2.66 20.61
N SER A 314 5.20 -2.31 21.85
CA SER A 314 5.83 -1.17 22.56
C SER A 314 7.10 -1.57 23.32
N ASP A 315 7.22 -2.85 23.72
CA ASP A 315 8.45 -3.48 24.24
C ASP A 315 8.83 -4.70 23.37
N PRO A 316 9.53 -4.49 22.23
CA PRO A 316 9.97 -5.59 21.38
C PRO A 316 10.85 -6.61 22.11
N GLY A 317 11.55 -6.20 23.17
CA GLY A 317 12.36 -7.09 24.00
C GLY A 317 11.52 -8.13 24.74
N ALA A 318 10.31 -7.76 25.21
CA ALA A 318 9.37 -8.72 25.81
C ALA A 318 8.96 -9.81 24.83
N TRP A 319 8.67 -9.43 23.58
CA TRP A 319 8.33 -10.38 22.53
C TRP A 319 9.47 -11.33 22.22
N ILE A 320 10.70 -10.81 22.10
CA ILE A 320 11.91 -11.62 21.88
C ILE A 320 12.08 -12.63 23.03
N ARG A 321 11.93 -12.19 24.29
CA ARG A 321 12.04 -13.08 25.45
C ARG A 321 10.99 -14.19 25.43
N ARG A 322 9.73 -13.87 25.09
CA ARG A 322 8.64 -14.85 25.03
C ARG A 322 8.82 -15.87 23.91
N THR A 323 9.27 -15.44 22.75
CA THR A 323 9.37 -16.30 21.55
C THR A 323 10.69 -17.05 21.42
N ALA A 324 11.67 -16.73 22.28
CA ALA A 324 12.93 -17.46 22.38
C ALA A 324 12.87 -18.66 23.34
N ALA A 325 11.86 -18.71 24.22
CA ALA A 325 11.58 -19.86 25.09
C ALA A 325 10.93 -21.00 24.30
#